data_AF-A0AAD6TFE2-F1
#
_entry.id   AF-A0AAD6TFE2-F1
#
_cell.length_a   1.000
_cell.length_b   1.000
_cell.length_c   1.000
_cell.angle_alpha   90.00
_cell.angle_beta   90.00
_cell.angle_gamma   90.00
#
_symmetry.space_group_name_H-M   'P 1'
#
loop_
_entity.id
_entity.type
_entity.pdbx_description
1 polymer ?
#
loop_
_entity_poly.entity_id
_entity_poly.type
_entity_poly.pdbx_seq_one_letter_code
_entity_poly.pdbx_strand_id
1 'polypeptide(L)'
;MHKRLYAQRQHIIQSLDILLYELHVLAFFLSPSIWTLIFRVLSQSQCSKPREVDAAWSLRAFFALLICLNSLTVWTHATSGASEGKTVILDFIGLASAPSKFRLLSLDFLIVFLQMVLAAIAYETSLAKDNDDSAVPPLSAPSPSPGTVPDRTKPCPPRSSPPYVLDLRFGTVMTRLRNPLPPAGSTNIVDGLPLPNTTPTTPWPLPAVGLRMLLGVPPGRPGREANEPGEGNARIPGALPDVG
;
A
#
# COMPACT_ATOMS: atom_id res chain seq x y z
N MET A 1 -13.57 -3.34 -18.26
CA MET A 1 -13.78 -4.38 -17.22
C MET A 1 -12.70 -4.37 -16.12
N HIS A 2 -11.47 -3.87 -16.39
CA HIS A 2 -10.34 -3.89 -15.43
C HIS A 2 -10.54 -3.00 -14.18
N LYS A 3 -11.26 -1.88 -14.30
CA LYS A 3 -11.57 -0.98 -13.17
C LYS A 3 -12.28 -1.68 -11.99
N ARG A 4 -13.16 -2.65 -12.28
CA ARG A 4 -13.88 -3.41 -11.23
C ARG A 4 -12.95 -4.36 -10.47
N LEU A 5 -12.04 -5.02 -11.18
CA LEU A 5 -11.06 -5.93 -10.56
C LEU A 5 -10.07 -5.17 -9.68
N TYR A 6 -9.63 -4.00 -10.13
CA TYR A 6 -8.77 -3.12 -9.33
C TYR A 6 -9.46 -2.66 -8.03
N ALA A 7 -10.70 -2.18 -8.12
CA ALA A 7 -11.47 -1.77 -6.95
C ALA A 7 -11.65 -2.93 -5.95
N GLN A 8 -11.87 -4.16 -6.45
CA GLN A 8 -12.01 -5.32 -5.59
C GLN A 8 -10.69 -5.72 -4.91
N ARG A 9 -9.55 -5.62 -5.60
CA ARG A 9 -8.23 -5.82 -4.97
C ARG A 9 -7.96 -4.80 -3.87
N GLN A 10 -8.32 -3.54 -4.10
CA GLN A 10 -8.21 -2.49 -3.08
C GLN A 10 -9.04 -2.80 -1.84
N HIS A 11 -10.28 -3.28 -2.00
CA HIS A 11 -11.09 -3.73 -0.88
C HIS A 11 -10.43 -4.88 -0.09
N ILE A 12 -9.84 -5.86 -0.78
CA ILE A 12 -9.13 -6.98 -0.11
C ILE A 12 -7.93 -6.46 0.68
N ILE A 13 -7.13 -5.57 0.09
CA ILE A 13 -5.98 -4.93 0.75
C ILE A 13 -6.47 -4.20 2.02
N GLN A 14 -7.52 -3.40 1.91
CA GLN A 14 -8.08 -2.64 3.03
C GLN A 14 -8.62 -3.56 4.13
N SER A 15 -9.37 -4.61 3.78
CA SER A 15 -9.89 -5.58 4.75
C SER A 15 -8.78 -6.30 5.50
N LEU A 16 -7.70 -6.66 4.80
CA LEU A 16 -6.56 -7.35 5.39
C LEU A 16 -5.74 -6.40 6.29
N ASP A 17 -5.60 -5.14 5.89
CA ASP A 17 -4.96 -4.10 6.70
C ASP A 17 -5.70 -3.83 8.02
N ILE A 18 -7.04 -3.74 7.97
CA ILE A 18 -7.89 -3.64 9.16
C ILE A 18 -7.74 -4.87 10.06
N LEU A 19 -7.80 -6.08 9.48
CA LEU A 19 -7.62 -7.32 10.23
C LEU A 19 -6.25 -7.38 10.94
N LEU A 20 -5.18 -6.94 10.26
CA LEU A 20 -3.85 -6.86 10.85
C LEU A 20 -3.79 -5.86 12.01
N TYR A 21 -4.43 -4.70 11.86
CA TYR A 21 -4.54 -3.72 12.94
C TYR A 21 -5.26 -4.32 14.16
N GLU A 22 -6.38 -5.00 13.97
CA GLU A 22 -7.10 -5.70 15.05
C GLU A 22 -6.23 -6.78 15.71
N LEU A 23 -5.50 -7.56 14.92
CA LEU A 23 -4.56 -8.56 15.43
C LEU A 23 -3.41 -7.94 16.23
N HIS A 24 -2.92 -6.77 15.83
CA HIS A 24 -1.88 -6.04 16.58
C HIS A 24 -2.41 -5.55 17.93
N VAL A 25 -3.61 -4.99 17.95
CA VAL A 25 -4.29 -4.56 19.17
C VAL A 25 -4.55 -5.76 20.09
N LEU A 26 -5.05 -6.87 19.54
CA LEU A 26 -5.25 -8.12 20.27
C LEU A 26 -3.95 -8.66 20.85
N ALA A 27 -2.86 -8.63 20.08
CA ALA A 27 -1.55 -9.04 20.58
C ALA A 27 -1.04 -8.13 21.70
N PHE A 28 -1.28 -6.82 21.61
CA PHE A 28 -0.94 -5.87 22.67
C PHE A 28 -1.74 -6.15 23.95
N PHE A 29 -3.03 -6.50 23.85
CA PHE A 29 -3.80 -6.91 25.03
C PHE A 29 -3.31 -8.22 25.66
N LEU A 30 -2.79 -9.15 24.86
CA LEU A 30 -2.22 -10.41 25.36
C LEU A 30 -0.80 -10.24 25.93
N SER A 31 -0.04 -9.28 25.43
CA SER A 31 1.33 -8.97 25.85
C SER A 31 1.57 -7.46 25.70
N PRO A 32 1.35 -6.67 26.77
CA PRO A 32 1.39 -5.22 26.70
C PRO A 32 2.83 -4.72 26.57
N SER A 33 3.31 -4.66 25.32
CA SER A 33 4.61 -4.11 24.95
C SER A 33 4.42 -3.02 23.90
N ILE A 34 4.61 -1.77 24.32
CA ILE A 34 4.54 -0.60 23.44
C ILE A 34 5.58 -0.70 22.33
N TRP A 35 6.78 -1.19 22.64
CA TRP A 35 7.84 -1.37 21.64
C TRP A 35 7.44 -2.39 20.57
N THR A 36 6.86 -3.52 20.98
CA THR A 36 6.37 -4.55 20.04
C THR A 36 5.27 -3.97 19.15
N LEU A 37 4.36 -3.18 19.71
CA LEU A 37 3.31 -2.51 18.94
C LEU A 37 3.89 -1.50 17.93
N ILE A 38 4.88 -0.68 18.33
CA ILE A 38 5.55 0.28 17.45
C ILE A 38 6.21 -0.45 16.27
N PHE A 39 7.01 -1.49 16.53
CA PHE A 39 7.65 -2.26 15.46
C PHE A 39 6.63 -2.87 14.48
N ARG A 40 5.49 -3.32 14.99
CA ARG A 40 4.40 -3.86 14.16
C ARG A 40 3.73 -2.80 13.30
N VAL A 41 3.39 -1.64 13.88
CA VAL A 41 2.82 -0.51 13.14
C VAL A 41 3.79 -0.02 12.06
N LEU A 42 5.09 0.08 12.38
CA LEU A 42 6.12 0.41 11.40
C LEU A 42 6.24 -0.64 10.30
N SER A 43 6.21 -1.94 10.63
CA SER A 43 6.23 -3.00 9.61
C SER A 43 5.00 -2.95 8.69
N GLN A 44 3.83 -2.61 9.24
CA GLN A 44 2.58 -2.53 8.49
C GLN A 44 2.52 -1.29 7.59
N SER A 45 3.03 -0.14 8.04
CA SER A 45 3.10 1.06 7.20
C SER A 45 3.97 0.85 5.96
N GLN A 46 5.03 0.04 6.06
CA GLN A 46 5.85 -0.36 4.92
C GLN A 46 5.14 -1.38 4.00
N CYS A 47 4.20 -2.19 4.54
CA CYS A 47 3.44 -3.19 3.77
C CYS A 47 2.29 -2.63 2.95
N SER A 48 1.63 -1.58 3.43
CA SER A 48 0.43 -1.05 2.77
C SER A 48 0.76 -0.32 1.48
N LYS A 49 2.00 0.21 1.36
CA LYS A 49 2.45 1.04 0.24
C LYS A 49 3.89 0.74 -0.19
N PRO A 50 4.24 -0.53 -0.51
CA PRO A 50 5.63 -0.91 -0.78
C PRO A 50 6.23 -0.11 -1.94
N ARG A 51 5.44 0.21 -2.96
CA ARG A 51 5.91 0.94 -4.14
C ARG A 51 5.94 2.47 -3.98
N GLU A 52 5.25 3.04 -3.00
CA GLU A 52 5.36 4.49 -2.72
C GLU A 52 6.67 4.82 -2.00
N VAL A 53 7.22 3.86 -1.26
CA VAL A 53 8.49 4.01 -0.55
C VAL A 53 9.65 3.98 -1.53
N ASP A 54 9.69 2.97 -2.41
CA ASP A 54 10.67 2.91 -3.49
C ASP A 54 10.22 1.90 -4.57
N ALA A 55 10.04 2.38 -5.80
CA ALA A 55 9.70 1.52 -6.93
C ALA A 55 10.86 0.59 -7.36
N ALA A 56 12.10 0.88 -6.93
CA ALA A 56 13.27 0.07 -7.22
C ALA A 56 13.41 -1.16 -6.32
N TRP A 57 12.65 -1.24 -5.23
CA TRP A 57 12.80 -2.33 -4.27
C TRP A 57 12.14 -3.60 -4.76
N SER A 58 12.94 -4.66 -4.82
CA SER A 58 12.43 -6.00 -5.12
C SER A 58 11.53 -6.51 -3.99
N LEU A 59 10.54 -7.33 -4.33
CA LEU A 59 9.67 -8.01 -3.37
C LEU A 59 10.47 -8.78 -2.29
N ARG A 60 11.63 -9.34 -2.67
CA ARG A 60 12.58 -9.99 -1.74
C ARG A 60 13.05 -9.05 -0.64
N ALA A 61 13.44 -7.83 -0.98
CA ALA A 61 13.94 -6.85 -0.02
C ALA A 61 12.85 -6.47 0.99
N PHE A 62 11.61 -6.30 0.51
CA PHE A 62 10.45 -6.09 1.39
C PHE A 62 10.22 -7.26 2.34
N PHE A 63 10.22 -8.50 1.82
CA PHE A 63 10.05 -9.69 2.65
C PHE A 63 11.17 -9.85 3.68
N ALA A 64 12.42 -9.60 3.30
CA ALA A 64 13.55 -9.63 4.21
C ALA A 64 13.40 -8.57 5.32
N LEU A 65 12.99 -7.34 4.98
CA LEU A 65 12.73 -6.28 5.94
C LEU A 65 11.61 -6.67 6.92
N LEU A 66 10.52 -7.25 6.41
CA LEU A 66 9.40 -7.70 7.24
C LEU A 66 9.78 -8.81 8.21
N ILE A 67 10.52 -9.80 7.73
CA ILE A 67 11.04 -10.89 8.58
C ILE A 67 12.00 -10.30 9.61
N CYS A 68 12.88 -9.37 9.24
CA CYS A 68 13.80 -8.73 10.16
C CYS A 68 13.05 -7.99 11.28
N LEU A 69 12.14 -7.07 10.93
CA LEU A 69 11.38 -6.28 11.91
C LEU A 69 10.51 -7.16 12.83
N ASN A 70 9.84 -8.17 12.28
CA ASN A 70 8.99 -9.05 13.08
C ASN A 70 9.79 -10.09 13.87
N SER A 71 10.98 -10.51 13.42
CA SER A 71 11.79 -11.48 14.16
C SER A 71 12.22 -10.95 15.53
N LEU A 72 12.43 -9.63 15.67
CA LEU A 72 12.63 -9.00 16.97
C LEU A 72 11.42 -9.24 17.89
N THR A 73 10.20 -9.07 17.38
CA THR A 73 8.98 -9.30 18.17
C THR A 73 8.81 -10.77 18.56
N VAL A 74 9.02 -11.69 17.61
CA VAL A 74 8.96 -13.14 17.85
C VAL A 74 10.01 -13.54 18.88
N TRP A 75 11.23 -13.02 18.76
CA TRP A 75 12.31 -13.27 19.70
C TRP A 75 11.96 -12.80 21.11
N THR A 76 11.38 -11.61 21.25
CA THR A 76 10.96 -11.12 22.57
C THR A 76 9.90 -12.00 23.21
N HIS A 77 8.89 -12.45 22.45
CA HIS A 77 7.87 -13.36 22.98
C HIS A 77 8.39 -14.76 23.25
N ALA A 78 9.34 -15.26 22.45
CA ALA A 78 9.98 -16.56 22.68
C ALA A 78 10.84 -16.56 23.96
N THR A 79 11.62 -15.51 24.18
CA THR A 79 12.53 -15.41 25.34
C THR A 79 11.84 -14.98 26.62
N SER A 80 10.95 -13.99 26.53
CA SER A 80 10.33 -13.35 27.70
C SER A 80 8.95 -13.89 28.04
N GLY A 81 8.29 -14.60 27.11
CA GLY A 81 6.92 -15.08 27.31
C GLY A 81 5.89 -13.95 27.47
N ALA A 82 4.70 -14.30 27.97
CA ALA A 82 3.74 -13.29 28.42
C ALA A 82 4.35 -12.53 29.61
N SER A 83 4.32 -11.19 29.59
CA SER A 83 4.87 -10.41 30.70
C SER A 83 3.98 -10.54 31.94
N GLU A 84 4.23 -11.52 32.80
CA GLU A 84 3.40 -11.90 33.94
C GLU A 84 3.37 -10.86 35.10
N GLY A 85 3.92 -9.66 34.95
CA GLY A 85 4.03 -8.68 36.06
C GLY A 85 3.78 -7.21 35.73
N LYS A 86 3.36 -6.88 34.50
CA LYS A 86 3.15 -5.47 34.06
C LYS A 86 1.73 -5.19 33.54
N THR A 87 0.83 -6.16 33.62
CA THR A 87 -0.58 -6.07 33.21
C THR A 87 -1.48 -5.36 34.24
N VAL A 88 -0.92 -4.56 35.15
CA VAL A 88 -1.63 -3.89 36.28
C VAL A 88 -2.87 -3.10 35.82
N ILE A 89 -2.96 -2.72 34.54
CA ILE A 89 -4.09 -1.95 33.98
C ILE A 89 -5.21 -2.86 33.43
N LEU A 90 -4.97 -4.15 33.16
CA LEU A 90 -5.94 -5.10 32.56
C LEU A 90 -6.60 -6.06 33.55
N ASP A 91 -6.23 -6.02 34.83
CA ASP A 91 -6.79 -6.92 35.85
C ASP A 91 -8.29 -6.69 36.12
N PHE A 92 -8.86 -5.62 35.56
CA PHE A 92 -10.30 -5.30 35.63
C PHE A 92 -11.18 -6.13 34.68
N ILE A 93 -10.62 -6.93 33.76
CA ILE A 93 -11.37 -7.73 32.78
C ILE A 93 -11.28 -9.25 33.05
N GLY A 94 -10.57 -9.69 34.09
CA GLY A 94 -10.69 -11.07 34.57
C GLY A 94 -10.22 -12.14 33.58
N LEU A 95 -9.07 -11.93 32.93
CA LEU A 95 -8.35 -13.04 32.31
C LEU A 95 -7.67 -13.85 33.43
N ALA A 96 -8.44 -14.75 34.05
CA ALA A 96 -8.00 -15.60 35.16
C ALA A 96 -6.84 -16.57 34.81
N SER A 97 -6.29 -16.51 33.59
CA SER A 97 -5.20 -17.37 33.15
C SER A 97 -4.24 -16.60 32.24
N ALA A 98 -2.96 -16.62 32.58
CA ALA A 98 -1.91 -16.06 31.73
C ALA A 98 -1.94 -16.74 30.35
N PRO A 99 -1.86 -15.97 29.25
CA PRO A 99 -1.90 -16.54 27.91
C PRO A 99 -0.68 -17.44 27.67
N SER A 100 -0.92 -18.60 27.05
CA SER A 100 0.16 -19.55 26.77
C SER A 100 1.17 -18.97 25.78
N LYS A 101 2.47 -19.27 25.99
CA LYS A 101 3.55 -18.87 25.07
C LYS A 101 3.28 -19.32 23.63
N PHE A 102 2.70 -20.50 23.47
CA PHE A 102 2.32 -21.03 22.16
C PHE A 102 1.28 -20.16 21.45
N ARG A 103 0.28 -19.66 22.19
CA ARG A 103 -0.75 -18.76 21.62
C ARG A 103 -0.14 -17.45 21.13
N LEU A 104 0.77 -16.87 21.91
CA LEU A 104 1.50 -15.64 21.53
C LEU A 104 2.35 -15.87 20.27
N LEU A 105 3.16 -16.93 20.25
CA LEU A 105 4.01 -17.24 19.10
C LEU A 105 3.18 -17.56 17.85
N SER A 106 2.10 -18.34 17.98
CA SER A 106 1.20 -18.63 16.86
C SER A 106 0.57 -17.36 16.30
N LEU A 107 0.22 -16.40 17.15
CA LEU A 107 -0.32 -15.11 16.74
C LEU A 107 0.74 -14.29 15.99
N ASP A 108 1.99 -14.29 16.45
CA ASP A 108 3.08 -13.58 15.78
C ASP A 108 3.34 -14.15 14.39
N PHE A 109 3.42 -15.48 14.25
CA PHE A 109 3.58 -16.12 12.94
C PHE A 109 2.40 -15.85 12.01
N LEU A 110 1.18 -15.84 12.53
CA LEU A 110 -0.02 -15.49 11.76
C LEU A 110 0.03 -14.05 11.26
N ILE A 111 0.45 -13.10 12.11
CA ILE A 111 0.62 -11.70 11.73
C ILE A 111 1.67 -11.55 10.64
N VAL A 112 2.84 -12.18 10.80
CA VAL A 112 3.91 -12.15 9.78
C VAL A 112 3.41 -12.73 8.46
N PHE A 113 2.74 -13.88 8.51
CA PHE A 113 2.18 -14.50 7.32
C PHE A 113 1.18 -13.58 6.61
N LEU A 114 0.24 -12.99 7.34
CA LEU A 114 -0.76 -12.06 6.79
C LEU A 114 -0.09 -10.79 6.23
N GLN A 115 0.93 -10.24 6.89
CA GLN A 115 1.70 -9.10 6.37
C GLN A 115 2.41 -9.44 5.05
N MET A 116 2.97 -10.64 4.94
CA MET A 116 3.62 -11.11 3.71
C MET A 116 2.61 -11.27 2.57
N VAL A 117 1.41 -11.78 2.87
CA VAL A 117 0.30 -11.87 1.90
C VAL A 117 -0.17 -10.48 1.47
N LEU A 118 -0.35 -9.55 2.41
CA LEU A 118 -0.69 -8.15 2.11
C LEU A 118 0.34 -7.52 1.18
N ALA A 119 1.61 -7.63 1.53
CA ALA A 119 2.72 -7.07 0.74
C ALA A 119 2.75 -7.66 -0.68
N ALA A 120 2.53 -8.98 -0.82
CA ALA A 120 2.46 -9.62 -2.14
C ALA A 120 1.28 -9.09 -2.98
N ILE A 121 0.09 -8.99 -2.39
CA ILE A 121 -1.10 -8.48 -3.08
C ILE A 121 -0.92 -7.01 -3.47
N ALA A 122 -0.41 -6.18 -2.55
CA ALA A 122 -0.16 -4.77 -2.78
C ALA A 122 0.89 -4.58 -3.89
N TYR A 123 1.96 -5.37 -3.87
CA TYR A 123 3.00 -5.34 -4.90
C TYR A 123 2.45 -5.71 -6.28
N GLU A 124 1.74 -6.83 -6.42
CA GLU A 124 1.16 -7.25 -7.70
C GLU A 124 0.09 -6.25 -8.19
N THR A 125 -0.68 -5.65 -7.28
CA THR A 125 -1.68 -4.63 -7.63
C THR A 125 -1.00 -3.36 -8.15
N SER A 126 0.10 -2.95 -7.54
CA SER A 126 0.90 -1.81 -8.03
C SER A 126 1.57 -2.11 -9.38
N LEU A 127 2.00 -3.36 -9.61
CA LEU A 127 2.61 -3.77 -10.88
C LEU A 127 1.60 -3.76 -12.03
N ALA A 128 0.38 -4.25 -11.78
CA ALA A 128 -0.69 -4.21 -12.76
C ALA A 128 -1.03 -2.77 -13.18
N LYS A 129 -0.99 -1.81 -12.24
CA LYS A 129 -1.26 -0.40 -12.50
C LYS A 129 -0.22 0.23 -13.45
N ASP A 130 1.07 0.03 -13.19
CA ASP A 130 2.13 0.60 -14.03
C ASP A 130 2.13 0.06 -15.47
N ASN A 131 1.74 -1.21 -15.65
CA ASN A 131 1.61 -1.80 -16.99
C ASN A 131 0.44 -1.19 -17.78
N ASP A 132 -0.68 -0.88 -17.11
CA ASP A 132 -1.83 -0.22 -17.74
C ASP A 132 -1.49 1.24 -18.13
N ASP A 133 -0.75 1.96 -17.28
CA ASP A 133 -0.36 3.37 -17.55
C ASP A 133 0.71 3.49 -18.65
N SER A 134 1.55 2.47 -18.84
CA SER A 134 2.57 2.43 -19.91
C SER A 134 2.00 2.06 -21.28
N ALA A 135 0.76 1.56 -21.34
CA ALA A 135 0.07 1.21 -22.58
C ALA A 135 -0.61 2.44 -23.21
N VAL A 136 0.17 3.46 -23.55
CA VAL A 136 -0.29 4.51 -24.47
C VAL A 136 -0.45 3.86 -25.85
N PRO A 137 -1.65 3.92 -26.49
CA PRO A 137 -1.82 3.38 -27.83
C PRO A 137 -0.92 4.13 -28.80
N PRO A 138 -0.15 3.46 -29.68
CA PRO A 138 0.56 4.16 -30.74
C PRO A 138 -0.48 4.88 -31.61
N LEU A 139 -0.48 6.22 -31.54
CA LEU A 139 -1.21 7.06 -32.45
C LEU A 139 -0.74 6.73 -33.87
N SER A 140 -1.63 6.12 -34.65
CA SER A 140 -1.82 6.28 -36.09
C SER A 140 -0.55 6.37 -36.95
N ALA A 141 -0.13 5.24 -37.54
CA ALA A 141 0.58 5.25 -38.82
C ALA A 141 -0.38 4.78 -39.94
N PRO A 142 -0.54 5.53 -41.05
CA PRO A 142 -1.42 5.15 -42.14
C PRO A 142 -0.81 4.01 -42.95
N SER A 143 -1.60 2.96 -43.18
CA SER A 143 -1.29 1.86 -44.10
C SER A 143 -1.45 2.31 -45.55
N PRO A 144 -0.57 1.83 -46.45
CA PRO A 144 -1.07 1.35 -47.73
C PRO A 144 -0.42 0.02 -48.15
N SER A 145 -1.22 -1.01 -48.37
CA SER A 145 -1.38 -1.65 -49.70
C SER A 145 -1.89 -3.10 -49.63
N PRO A 146 -2.61 -3.57 -50.67
CA PRO A 146 -3.31 -4.84 -50.70
C PRO A 146 -2.45 -5.97 -51.30
N GLY A 147 -2.59 -7.18 -50.76
CA GLY A 147 -1.89 -8.37 -51.28
C GLY A 147 -2.39 -9.68 -50.67
N THR A 148 -3.36 -10.28 -51.35
CA THR A 148 -3.85 -11.68 -51.38
C THR A 148 -2.87 -12.76 -50.87
N VAL A 149 -3.30 -13.65 -49.93
CA VAL A 149 -3.60 -15.12 -50.05
C VAL A 149 -4.04 -15.64 -48.66
N PRO A 150 -5.08 -16.51 -48.52
CA PRO A 150 -5.48 -17.06 -47.22
C PRO A 150 -4.79 -18.41 -46.97
N ASP A 151 -3.97 -18.51 -45.92
CA ASP A 151 -3.59 -19.82 -45.37
C ASP A 151 -4.01 -19.94 -43.90
N ARG A 152 -4.66 -21.07 -43.64
CA ARG A 152 -5.65 -21.31 -42.60
C ARG A 152 -5.09 -22.37 -41.66
N THR A 153 -4.25 -21.97 -40.72
CA THR A 153 -4.03 -22.70 -39.46
C THR A 153 -3.36 -21.77 -38.45
N LYS A 154 -4.14 -20.89 -37.80
CA LYS A 154 -3.67 -20.20 -36.59
C LYS A 154 -4.30 -20.90 -35.37
N PRO A 155 -3.49 -21.50 -34.49
CA PRO A 155 -3.98 -22.31 -33.38
C PRO A 155 -4.88 -21.48 -32.46
N CYS A 156 -6.04 -22.04 -32.12
CA CYS A 156 -6.94 -21.50 -31.11
C CYS A 156 -6.14 -21.14 -29.84
N PRO A 157 -6.23 -19.91 -29.32
CA PRO A 157 -5.73 -19.63 -27.98
C PRO A 157 -6.53 -20.46 -26.97
N PRO A 158 -5.88 -21.16 -26.04
CA PRO A 158 -6.56 -22.04 -25.12
C PRO A 158 -7.40 -21.23 -24.11
N ARG A 159 -8.63 -21.72 -23.92
CA ARG A 159 -9.49 -21.61 -22.73
C ARG A 159 -9.50 -20.25 -22.02
N SER A 160 -10.62 -19.56 -22.22
CA SER A 160 -11.33 -18.75 -21.21
C SER A 160 -11.15 -19.33 -19.80
N SER A 161 -10.09 -18.89 -19.11
CA SER A 161 -10.03 -18.97 -17.66
C SER A 161 -10.97 -17.88 -17.13
N PRO A 162 -11.84 -18.19 -16.16
CA PRO A 162 -12.72 -17.17 -15.59
C PRO A 162 -11.87 -16.02 -15.02
N PRO A 163 -12.36 -14.77 -15.08
CA PRO A 163 -11.61 -13.61 -14.61
C PRO A 163 -11.47 -13.67 -13.09
N TYR A 164 -10.41 -14.33 -12.61
CA TYR A 164 -10.08 -14.33 -11.20
C TYR A 164 -9.63 -12.92 -10.80
N VAL A 165 -10.27 -12.39 -9.76
CA VAL A 165 -9.97 -11.07 -9.22
C VAL A 165 -8.56 -11.07 -8.62
N LEU A 166 -8.21 -12.16 -7.96
CA LEU A 166 -6.93 -12.35 -7.32
C LEU A 166 -6.43 -13.76 -7.63
N ASP A 167 -5.39 -13.85 -8.46
CA ASP A 167 -4.73 -15.13 -8.74
C ASP A 167 -3.42 -15.17 -7.93
N LEU A 168 -3.54 -15.49 -6.64
CA LEU A 168 -2.40 -15.71 -5.75
C LEU A 168 -1.76 -17.07 -6.06
N ARG A 169 -1.21 -17.22 -7.26
CA ARG A 169 -0.39 -18.40 -7.54
C ARG A 169 0.89 -18.22 -6.79
N PHE A 170 1.13 -19.11 -5.84
CA PHE A 170 2.43 -19.24 -5.18
C PHE A 170 3.56 -19.33 -6.21
N GLY A 171 3.31 -19.95 -7.37
CA GLY A 171 4.25 -19.97 -8.50
C GLY A 171 4.60 -18.60 -9.07
N THR A 172 3.65 -17.67 -9.18
CA THR A 172 3.92 -16.29 -9.64
C THR A 172 4.78 -15.56 -8.62
N VAL A 173 4.40 -15.61 -7.34
CA VAL A 173 5.17 -15.00 -6.24
C VAL A 173 6.58 -15.60 -6.19
N MET A 174 6.71 -16.92 -6.32
CA MET A 174 8.01 -17.61 -6.32
C MET A 174 8.85 -17.29 -7.57
N THR A 175 8.22 -17.11 -8.73
CA THR A 175 8.91 -16.69 -9.96
C THR A 175 9.42 -15.25 -9.83
N ARG A 176 8.63 -14.35 -9.25
CA ARG A 176 9.03 -12.95 -8.96
C ARG A 176 10.09 -12.87 -7.89
N LEU A 177 9.99 -13.72 -6.87
CA LEU A 177 11.07 -13.96 -5.93
C LEU A 177 12.28 -14.36 -6.75
N ARG A 178 12.29 -15.44 -7.55
CA ARG A 178 13.47 -15.90 -8.28
C ARG A 178 14.06 -14.89 -9.28
N ASN A 179 13.21 -14.16 -10.00
CA ASN A 179 13.59 -13.21 -11.04
C ASN A 179 12.92 -11.85 -10.78
N PRO A 180 13.56 -10.94 -10.03
CA PRO A 180 13.03 -9.60 -9.82
C PRO A 180 12.96 -8.86 -11.17
N LEU A 181 11.89 -8.09 -11.41
CA LEU A 181 11.84 -7.27 -12.61
C LEU A 181 12.94 -6.20 -12.52
N PRO A 182 13.53 -5.80 -13.66
CA PRO A 182 14.35 -4.61 -13.70
C PRO A 182 13.55 -3.42 -13.12
N PRO A 183 14.19 -2.53 -12.35
CA PRO A 183 13.54 -1.34 -11.80
C PRO A 183 12.87 -0.62 -12.97
N ALA A 184 11.59 -0.25 -12.80
CA ALA A 184 10.88 0.54 -13.78
C ALA A 184 11.75 1.78 -14.03
N GLY A 185 12.33 1.89 -15.23
CA GLY A 185 13.12 3.04 -15.62
C GLY A 185 12.24 4.26 -15.36
N SER A 186 12.70 5.18 -14.52
CA SER A 186 11.98 6.40 -14.18
C SER A 186 11.81 7.23 -15.46
N THR A 187 10.76 6.98 -16.23
CA THR A 187 10.44 7.69 -17.48
C THR A 187 9.84 9.07 -17.23
N ASN A 188 10.02 9.65 -16.04
CA ASN A 188 9.57 11.00 -15.69
C ASN A 188 10.71 11.89 -15.17
N ILE A 189 11.86 11.86 -15.85
CA ILE A 189 12.84 12.97 -15.82
C ILE A 189 13.26 13.30 -17.26
N VAL A 190 12.27 13.45 -18.14
CA VAL A 190 12.49 14.02 -19.47
C VAL A 190 11.43 15.08 -19.66
N ASP A 191 11.72 16.27 -19.15
CA ASP A 191 11.16 17.59 -19.55
C ASP A 191 11.56 18.72 -18.59
N GLY A 192 12.31 18.42 -17.52
CA GLY A 192 13.08 19.43 -16.79
C GLY A 192 14.50 19.49 -17.34
N LEU A 193 14.89 20.64 -17.93
CA LEU A 193 16.24 20.88 -18.41
C LEU A 193 17.30 20.43 -17.38
N PRO A 194 18.40 19.79 -17.81
CA PRO A 194 19.49 19.44 -16.92
C PRO A 194 20.09 20.73 -16.37
N LEU A 195 19.83 21.02 -15.09
CA LEU A 195 20.61 22.02 -14.38
C LEU A 195 22.04 21.47 -14.26
N PRO A 196 23.06 22.20 -14.72
CA PRO A 196 24.43 21.77 -14.56
C PRO A 196 24.79 21.76 -13.07
N ASN A 197 25.44 20.69 -12.60
CA ASN A 197 26.04 20.52 -11.27
C ASN A 197 25.16 20.11 -10.07
N THR A 198 24.34 19.06 -10.17
CA THR A 198 24.11 18.21 -9.00
C THR A 198 24.28 16.73 -9.35
N THR A 199 25.44 16.18 -8.99
CA THR A 199 25.73 14.74 -8.98
C THR A 199 24.88 14.04 -7.90
N PRO A 200 24.02 13.05 -8.22
CA PRO A 200 23.39 12.22 -7.21
C PRO A 200 24.20 10.93 -7.05
N THR A 201 25.31 11.01 -6.30
CA THR A 201 25.96 9.81 -5.74
C THR A 201 25.54 9.68 -4.28
N THR A 202 24.30 9.24 -4.07
CA THR A 202 23.83 8.69 -2.79
C THR A 202 22.88 7.52 -3.08
N PRO A 203 23.14 6.32 -2.54
CA PRO A 203 22.35 5.11 -2.85
C PRO A 203 21.00 5.03 -2.10
N TRP A 204 20.56 6.09 -1.44
CA TRP A 204 19.31 6.13 -0.68
C TRP A 204 18.52 7.39 -1.05
N PRO A 205 17.50 7.29 -1.93
CA PRO A 205 16.58 8.39 -2.12
C PRO A 205 15.68 8.47 -0.87
N LEU A 206 15.98 9.41 0.02
CA LEU A 206 15.01 9.79 1.06
C LEU A 206 13.78 10.37 0.35
N PRO A 207 12.55 9.93 0.69
CA PRO A 207 11.35 10.49 0.10
C PRO A 207 11.24 11.97 0.46
N ALA A 208 11.49 12.86 -0.51
CA ALA A 208 11.37 14.31 -0.39
C ALA A 208 9.94 14.80 -0.09
N VAL A 209 8.98 13.87 0.04
CA VAL A 209 7.59 14.13 0.41
C VAL A 209 7.48 14.61 1.87
N GLY A 210 8.38 14.19 2.77
CA GLY A 210 8.35 14.60 4.19
C GLY A 210 8.78 16.05 4.45
N LEU A 211 9.71 16.58 3.64
CA LEU A 211 10.26 17.94 3.86
C LEU A 211 9.37 19.06 3.30
N ARG A 212 8.50 18.77 2.32
CA ARG A 212 7.56 19.77 1.79
C ARG A 212 6.45 20.15 2.75
N MET A 213 6.10 19.28 3.72
CA MET A 213 5.14 19.64 4.77
C MET A 213 5.73 20.49 5.90
N LEU A 214 7.06 20.48 6.09
CA LEU A 214 7.75 21.29 7.11
C LEU A 214 8.11 22.71 6.63
N LEU A 215 8.20 22.93 5.31
CA LEU A 215 8.59 24.23 4.75
C LEU A 215 7.43 25.17 4.42
N GLY A 216 6.19 24.84 4.82
CA GLY A 216 5.09 25.81 4.87
C GLY A 216 4.90 26.63 3.59
N VAL A 217 5.12 26.03 2.41
CA VAL A 217 4.84 26.71 1.14
C VAL A 217 3.35 26.51 0.85
N PRO A 218 2.52 27.58 0.91
CA PRO A 218 1.11 27.45 0.58
C PRO A 218 0.98 27.16 -0.92
N PRO A 219 0.06 26.27 -1.33
CA PRO A 219 -0.23 26.10 -2.74
C PRO A 219 -0.77 27.41 -3.31
N GLY A 220 -0.08 27.90 -4.35
CA GLY A 220 -0.43 29.09 -5.10
C GLY A 220 -1.89 29.05 -5.53
N ARG A 221 -2.63 30.04 -5.04
CA ARG A 221 -4.00 30.36 -5.40
C ARG A 221 -3.99 30.81 -6.87
N PRO A 222 -4.62 30.11 -7.82
CA PRO A 222 -4.80 30.67 -9.15
C PRO A 222 -5.71 31.89 -9.04
N GLY A 223 -5.23 33.01 -9.60
CA GLY A 223 -5.90 34.30 -9.60
C GLY A 223 -7.32 34.16 -10.14
N ARG A 224 -8.29 34.38 -9.25
CA ARG A 224 -9.69 34.55 -9.62
C ARG A 224 -9.86 36.02 -9.97
N GLU A 225 -10.04 36.25 -11.25
CA GLU A 225 -10.40 37.54 -11.85
C GLU A 225 -11.53 38.21 -11.05
N ALA A 226 -11.34 39.52 -10.86
CA ALA A 226 -12.34 40.41 -10.33
C ALA A 226 -13.56 40.41 -11.25
N ASN A 227 -14.71 40.03 -10.71
CA ASN A 227 -16.00 40.45 -11.25
C ASN A 227 -16.96 40.67 -10.08
N GLU A 228 -17.64 41.82 -10.11
CA GLU A 228 -18.54 42.36 -9.09
C GLU A 228 -19.63 41.37 -8.63
N PRO A 229 -20.18 41.59 -7.43
CA PRO A 229 -21.60 41.98 -7.37
C PRO A 229 -21.85 43.04 -6.28
N GLY A 230 -22.76 43.99 -6.47
CA GLY A 230 -24.16 43.72 -6.74
C GLY A 230 -24.92 43.72 -5.41
N GLU A 231 -25.32 44.92 -5.02
CA GLU A 231 -26.27 45.27 -3.97
C GLU A 231 -27.53 44.39 -4.01
N GLY A 232 -27.99 43.88 -2.86
CA GLY A 232 -29.39 43.44 -2.75
C GLY A 232 -29.69 42.25 -1.85
N ASN A 233 -30.15 42.60 -0.64
CA ASN A 233 -31.32 41.98 -0.02
C ASN A 233 -31.19 40.59 0.64
N ALA A 234 -30.59 40.56 1.84
CA ALA A 234 -30.77 39.46 2.79
C ALA A 234 -31.99 39.72 3.68
N ARG A 235 -33.12 39.06 3.35
CA ARG A 235 -34.33 39.01 4.18
C ARG A 235 -34.21 37.79 5.11
N ILE A 236 -34.12 38.03 6.42
CA ILE A 236 -34.05 36.99 7.46
C ILE A 236 -35.47 36.50 7.79
N PRO A 237 -35.79 35.21 7.67
CA PRO A 237 -37.02 34.63 8.20
C PRO A 237 -36.74 33.94 9.55
N GLY A 238 -37.37 34.39 10.64
CA GLY A 238 -37.33 33.63 11.90
C GLY A 238 -37.55 34.37 13.22
N ALA A 239 -38.16 35.56 13.24
CA ALA A 239 -38.52 36.19 14.52
C ALA A 239 -39.87 35.65 15.03
N LEU A 240 -39.85 34.99 16.18
CA LEU A 240 -41.04 34.64 16.98
C LEU A 240 -41.75 35.91 17.48
N PRO A 241 -43.09 35.95 17.51
CA PRO A 241 -43.81 36.97 18.25
C PRO A 241 -43.90 36.61 19.74
N ASP A 242 -43.63 37.61 20.57
CA ASP A 242 -43.83 37.60 22.02
C ASP A 242 -45.32 37.70 22.36
N VAL A 243 -45.74 36.97 23.38
CA VAL A 243 -47.12 36.92 23.89
C VAL A 243 -47.25 37.90 25.05
N GLY A 244 -48.15 38.87 24.90
CA GLY A 244 -48.61 39.78 25.94
C GLY A 244 -50.00 40.30 25.61
#